data_AF-A0A932QI03-F1
#
_entry.id   AF-A0A932QI03-F1
#
_cell.length_a   1.000
_cell.length_b   1.000
_cell.length_c   1.000
_cell.angle_alpha   90.00
_cell.angle_beta   90.00
_cell.angle_gamma   90.00
#
_symmetry.space_group_name_H-M   'P 1'
#
loop_
_entity.id
_entity.type
_entity.pdbx_description
1 polymer ?
#
loop_
_entity_poly.entity_id
_entity_poly.type
_entity_poly.pdbx_seq_one_letter_code
_entity_poly.pdbx_strand_id
1 'polypeptide(L)'
;MLVGAGCYSSTSTSTTTKTSGTGNAVTMSNLTFSPSSLTVKKGTAVTWTNNDSVAHTVTGDNGGPASGQLGNGKTYSFTFDTVGTVAYHCSNHPSMTASVTVTP
;
A
#
# COMPACT_ATOMS: atom_id res chain seq x y z
N MET A 1 -17.08 8.38 -48.62
CA MET A 1 -16.06 9.36 -48.17
C MET A 1 -16.62 10.00 -46.90
N LEU A 2 -16.20 9.54 -45.71
CA LEU A 2 -15.23 10.21 -44.81
C LEU A 2 -15.78 11.58 -44.33
N VAL A 3 -15.94 11.91 -43.04
CA VAL A 3 -15.16 11.56 -41.84
C VAL A 3 -16.01 11.70 -40.56
N GLY A 4 -15.65 10.94 -39.52
CA GLY A 4 -16.14 11.11 -38.16
C GLY A 4 -15.31 12.11 -37.35
N ALA A 5 -15.89 12.62 -36.27
CA ALA A 5 -15.18 13.29 -35.19
C ALA A 5 -15.89 12.95 -33.86
N GLY A 6 -15.30 12.02 -33.10
CA GLY A 6 -15.71 11.72 -31.74
C GLY A 6 -15.21 12.80 -30.79
N CYS A 7 -16.07 13.23 -29.88
CA CYS A 7 -15.70 14.06 -28.76
C CYS A 7 -15.17 13.16 -27.62
N TYR A 8 -13.90 13.29 -27.27
CA TYR A 8 -13.37 12.80 -26.00
C TYR A 8 -12.78 13.98 -25.25
N SER A 9 -13.62 14.61 -24.42
CA SER A 9 -13.13 15.42 -23.30
C SER A 9 -12.64 14.47 -22.23
N SER A 10 -11.34 14.17 -22.23
CA SER A 10 -10.71 13.49 -21.09
C SER A 10 -10.36 14.55 -20.06
N THR A 11 -11.29 14.85 -19.16
CA THR A 11 -10.97 15.57 -17.94
C THR A 11 -10.20 14.59 -17.05
N SER A 12 -8.88 14.70 -17.02
CA SER A 12 -8.07 14.12 -15.94
C SER A 12 -8.38 14.89 -14.66
N THR A 13 -9.42 14.46 -13.95
CA THR A 13 -9.59 14.80 -12.53
C THR A 13 -8.55 14.03 -11.73
N SER A 14 -7.31 14.53 -11.74
CA SER A 14 -6.38 14.26 -10.66
C SER A 14 -6.68 15.28 -9.55
N THR A 15 -7.78 15.04 -8.83
CA THR A 15 -8.00 15.66 -7.53
C THR A 15 -6.96 15.08 -6.57
N THR A 16 -5.83 15.76 -6.44
CA THR A 16 -4.88 15.56 -5.36
C THR A 16 -5.49 16.11 -4.07
N THR A 17 -6.45 15.37 -3.50
CA THR A 17 -6.83 15.59 -2.11
C THR A 17 -5.73 14.95 -1.27
N LYS A 18 -4.81 15.78 -0.77
CA LYS A 18 -3.88 15.39 0.30
C LYS A 18 -4.69 15.27 1.60
N THR A 19 -5.54 14.25 1.68
CA THR A 19 -6.15 13.81 2.92
C THR A 19 -5.06 13.11 3.71
N SER A 20 -4.67 13.66 4.85
CA SER A 20 -3.96 12.88 5.88
C SER A 20 -4.81 11.64 6.16
N GLY A 21 -4.38 10.50 5.64
CA GLY A 21 -5.26 9.37 5.36
C GLY A 21 -5.84 8.75 6.62
N THR A 22 -7.15 8.96 6.82
CA THR A 22 -8.05 7.98 7.46
C THR A 22 -8.23 6.80 6.48
N GLY A 23 -7.15 6.11 6.14
CA GLY A 23 -7.14 5.09 5.11
C GLY A 23 -6.23 3.93 5.47
N ASN A 24 -6.68 2.73 5.12
CA ASN A 24 -5.95 1.48 5.35
C ASN A 24 -4.90 1.27 4.24
N ALA A 25 -4.05 2.28 4.06
CA ALA A 25 -3.08 2.33 2.97
C ALA A 25 -1.69 2.66 3.50
N VAL A 26 -0.69 2.01 2.93
CA VAL A 26 0.73 2.21 3.21
C VAL A 26 1.46 2.45 1.90
N THR A 27 2.37 3.41 1.87
CA THR A 27 3.21 3.71 0.71
C THR A 27 4.66 3.34 1.01
N MET A 28 5.36 2.82 0.01
CA MET A 28 6.81 2.59 0.07
C MET A 28 7.51 3.68 -0.74
N SER A 29 8.35 4.47 -0.09
CA SER A 29 9.16 5.51 -0.73
C SER A 29 10.38 5.81 0.14
N ASN A 30 11.49 6.21 -0.49
CA ASN A 30 12.75 6.53 0.20
C ASN A 30 13.20 5.40 1.16
N LEU A 31 13.05 4.13 0.75
CA LEU A 31 13.35 2.97 1.60
C LEU A 31 12.59 2.94 2.95
N THR A 32 11.37 3.50 2.99
CA THR A 32 10.51 3.52 4.18
C THR A 32 9.08 3.09 3.87
N PHE A 33 8.40 2.52 4.86
CA PHE A 33 6.94 2.35 4.87
C PHE A 33 6.29 3.59 5.52
N SER A 34 5.27 4.16 4.88
CA SER A 34 4.54 5.31 5.40
C SER A 34 3.02 5.10 5.32
N PRO A 35 2.28 5.11 6.44
CA PRO A 35 2.81 5.25 7.80
C PRO A 35 3.59 4.01 8.26
N SER A 36 4.54 4.19 9.21
CA SER A 36 5.28 3.07 9.81
C SER A 36 4.49 2.34 10.90
N SER A 37 3.41 2.95 11.40
CA SER A 37 2.43 2.32 12.28
C SER A 37 1.02 2.63 11.79
N LEU A 38 0.18 1.60 11.72
CA LEU A 38 -1.22 1.72 11.29
C LEU A 38 -2.11 0.94 12.24
N THR A 39 -3.23 1.52 12.65
CA THR A 39 -4.25 0.82 13.45
C THR A 39 -5.49 0.61 12.62
N VAL A 40 -6.01 -0.62 12.56
CA VAL A 40 -7.18 -1.02 11.78
C VAL A 40 -8.10 -1.91 12.61
N LYS A 41 -9.37 -2.03 12.22
CA LYS A 41 -10.27 -3.02 12.82
C LYS A 41 -10.05 -4.39 12.20
N LYS A 42 -10.39 -5.45 12.93
CA LYS A 42 -10.48 -6.81 12.39
C LYS A 42 -11.36 -6.82 11.13
N GLY A 43 -10.96 -7.61 10.13
CA GLY A 43 -11.62 -7.71 8.84
C GLY A 43 -11.24 -6.60 7.86
N THR A 44 -10.30 -5.72 8.23
CA THR A 44 -9.88 -4.64 7.33
C THR A 44 -8.74 -5.07 6.43
N ALA A 45 -8.88 -4.77 5.13
CA ALA A 45 -7.81 -4.87 4.16
C ALA A 45 -6.89 -3.66 4.24
N VAL A 46 -5.58 -3.90 4.37
CA VAL A 46 -4.55 -2.87 4.21
C VAL A 46 -3.92 -3.03 2.83
N THR A 47 -3.73 -1.92 2.12
CA THR A 47 -3.10 -1.90 0.79
C THR A 47 -1.76 -1.18 0.84
N TRP A 48 -0.72 -1.84 0.34
CA TRP A 48 0.60 -1.26 0.15
C TRP A 48 0.80 -0.88 -1.30
N THR A 49 1.39 0.28 -1.56
CA THR A 49 1.78 0.73 -2.90
C THR A 49 3.28 1.04 -2.92
N ASN A 50 4.01 0.46 -3.86
CA ASN A 50 5.41 0.84 -4.06
C ASN A 50 5.53 2.08 -4.95
N ASN A 51 5.88 3.22 -4.37
CA ASN A 51 6.18 4.46 -5.10
C ASN A 51 7.69 4.70 -5.26
N ASP A 52 8.52 3.77 -4.80
CA ASP A 52 9.97 3.82 -4.93
C ASP A 52 10.42 3.25 -6.29
N SER A 53 11.62 3.64 -6.71
CA SER A 53 12.23 3.15 -7.95
C SER A 53 12.73 1.70 -7.83
N VAL A 54 13.07 1.28 -6.61
CA VAL A 54 13.53 -0.07 -6.30
C VAL A 54 12.37 -0.98 -5.91
N ALA A 55 12.52 -2.28 -6.13
CA ALA A 55 11.52 -3.26 -5.72
C ALA A 55 11.57 -3.49 -4.20
N HIS A 56 10.39 -3.65 -3.61
CA HIS A 56 10.21 -3.89 -2.17
C HIS A 56 9.31 -5.10 -1.92
N THR A 57 9.37 -5.65 -0.71
CA THR A 57 8.41 -6.66 -0.24
C THR A 57 7.68 -6.13 1.01
N VAL A 58 6.53 -6.74 1.29
CA VAL A 58 5.83 -6.66 2.57
C VAL A 58 5.87 -8.07 3.16
N THR A 59 6.62 -8.25 4.23
CA THR A 59 6.89 -9.57 4.82
C THR A 59 6.65 -9.51 6.33
N GLY A 60 5.58 -10.16 6.80
CA GLY A 60 5.25 -10.26 8.22
C GLY A 60 6.21 -11.18 8.99
N ASP A 61 6.66 -10.73 10.16
CA ASP A 61 7.76 -11.38 10.90
C ASP A 61 7.34 -12.71 11.56
N ASN A 62 6.05 -12.86 11.92
CA ASN A 62 5.49 -14.03 12.61
C ASN A 62 4.27 -14.59 11.87
N GLY A 63 4.31 -14.56 10.53
CA GLY A 63 3.14 -14.77 9.66
C GLY A 63 2.38 -13.47 9.38
N GLY A 64 1.46 -13.52 8.41
CA GLY A 64 0.72 -12.35 7.94
C GLY A 64 1.01 -12.03 6.47
N PRO A 65 1.15 -10.74 6.10
CA PRO A 65 1.33 -10.35 4.70
C PRO A 65 2.63 -10.90 4.12
N ALA A 66 2.55 -11.39 2.87
CA ALA A 66 3.67 -11.89 2.10
C ALA A 66 3.45 -11.52 0.63
N SER A 67 3.94 -10.35 0.22
CA SER A 67 3.65 -9.80 -1.11
C SER A 67 4.46 -10.38 -2.26
N GLY A 68 5.63 -10.98 -1.96
CA GLY A 68 6.69 -11.11 -2.96
C GLY A 68 7.20 -9.75 -3.42
N GLN A 69 7.87 -9.70 -4.57
CA GLN A 69 8.48 -8.47 -5.10
C GLN A 69 7.42 -7.52 -5.69
N LEU A 70 7.37 -6.29 -5.20
CA LEU A 70 6.56 -5.20 -5.72
C LEU A 70 7.47 -4.20 -6.40
N GLY A 71 7.42 -4.15 -7.74
CA GLY A 71 8.08 -3.10 -8.52
C GLY A 71 7.38 -1.74 -8.41
N ASN A 72 7.95 -0.71 -9.03
CA ASN A 72 7.37 0.64 -9.03
C ASN A 72 5.90 0.64 -9.52
N GLY A 73 5.03 1.34 -8.80
CA GLY A 73 3.60 1.45 -9.04
C GLY A 73 2.77 0.21 -8.69
N LYS A 74 3.39 -0.91 -8.29
CA LYS A 74 2.67 -2.13 -7.93
C LYS A 74 2.06 -2.01 -6.54
N THR A 75 0.93 -2.70 -6.37
CA THR A 75 0.18 -2.75 -5.12
C THR A 75 0.01 -4.17 -4.61
N TYR A 76 -0.17 -4.29 -3.31
CA TYR A 76 -0.49 -5.54 -2.61
C TYR A 76 -1.53 -5.26 -1.54
N SER A 77 -2.47 -6.18 -1.31
CA SER A 77 -3.49 -6.03 -0.28
C SER A 77 -3.57 -7.28 0.60
N PHE A 78 -3.78 -7.09 1.90
CA PHE A 78 -3.90 -8.17 2.88
C PHE A 78 -4.97 -7.82 3.92
N THR A 79 -5.88 -8.75 4.18
CA THR A 79 -6.95 -8.59 5.19
C THR A 79 -6.49 -9.12 6.54
N PHE A 80 -6.64 -8.30 7.58
CA PHE A 80 -6.28 -8.67 8.93
C PHE A 80 -7.50 -9.16 9.72
N ASP A 81 -7.64 -10.48 9.84
CA ASP A 81 -8.80 -11.11 10.53
C ASP A 81 -8.53 -11.50 11.99
N THR A 82 -7.31 -11.30 12.49
CA THR A 82 -6.89 -11.64 13.85
C THR A 82 -6.46 -10.38 14.60
N VAL A 83 -7.04 -10.16 15.78
CA VAL A 83 -6.68 -9.06 16.69
C VAL A 83 -5.25 -9.26 17.20
N GLY A 84 -4.50 -8.17 17.28
CA GLY A 84 -3.09 -8.19 17.70
C GLY A 84 -2.23 -7.24 16.87
N THR A 85 -0.92 -7.25 17.10
CA THR A 85 0.03 -6.46 16.33
C THR A 85 0.85 -7.36 15.41
N VAL A 86 0.92 -6.98 14.14
CA VAL A 86 1.74 -7.64 13.12
C VAL A 86 2.86 -6.69 12.73
N ALA A 87 4.09 -7.03 13.14
CA ALA A 87 5.30 -6.40 12.65
C ALA A 87 5.66 -6.99 11.26
N TYR A 88 6.19 -6.14 10.38
CA TYR A 88 6.61 -6.54 9.04
C TYR A 88 7.80 -5.71 8.57
N HIS A 89 8.55 -6.29 7.64
CA HIS A 89 9.73 -5.67 7.03
C HIS A 89 9.75 -5.86 5.51
N CYS A 90 10.68 -5.17 4.85
CA CYS A 90 11.08 -5.45 3.49
C CYS A 90 12.28 -6.41 3.49
N SER A 91 12.17 -7.56 2.85
CA SER A 91 13.24 -8.58 2.83
C SER A 91 14.48 -8.11 2.06
N ASN A 92 14.31 -7.20 1.10
CA ASN A 92 15.41 -6.60 0.35
C ASN A 92 16.18 -5.55 1.18
N HIS A 93 15.50 -4.94 2.17
CA HIS A 93 16.01 -3.82 2.97
C HIS A 93 15.58 -4.02 4.44
N PRO A 94 16.28 -4.86 5.24
CA PRO A 94 15.80 -5.27 6.57
C PRO A 94 15.61 -4.14 7.59
N SER A 95 16.20 -2.96 7.39
CA SER A 95 15.98 -1.77 8.22
C SER A 95 14.64 -1.07 7.95
N MET A 96 13.99 -1.39 6.83
CA MET A 96 12.68 -0.87 6.47
C MET A 96 11.62 -1.72 7.16
N THR A 97 11.14 -1.24 8.30
CA THR A 97 10.19 -1.96 9.18
C THR A 97 8.96 -1.12 9.48
N ALA A 98 7.83 -1.77 9.71
CA ALA A 98 6.58 -1.14 10.13
C ALA A 98 5.67 -2.14 10.86
N SER A 99 4.53 -1.67 11.37
CA SER A 99 3.56 -2.52 12.07
C SER A 99 2.12 -2.15 11.77
N VAL A 100 1.24 -3.15 11.76
CA VAL A 100 -0.22 -2.96 11.79
C VAL A 100 -0.76 -3.48 13.12
N THR A 101 -1.48 -2.65 13.87
CA THR A 101 -2.24 -3.04 15.06
C THR A 101 -3.70 -3.26 14.67
N VAL A 102 -4.21 -4.44 14.96
CA VAL A 102 -5.58 -4.86 14.65
C VAL A 102 -6.38 -4.84 15.94
N THR A 103 -7.40 -3.97 16.00
CA THR A 103 -8.34 -3.89 17.11
C THR A 103 -9.61 -4.70 16.79
N PRO A 104 -10.43 -5.03 17.81
CA PRO A 104 -11.75 -5.61 17.59
C PRO A 104 -12.62 -4.82 16.59
#